data_AF-A0A967CZG6-F1
#
_entry.id   AF-A0A967CZG6-F1
#
_cell.length_a   1.000
_cell.length_b   1.000
_cell.length_c   1.000
_cell.angle_alpha   90.00
_cell.angle_beta   90.00
_cell.angle_gamma   90.00
#
_symmetry.space_group_name_H-M   'P 1'
#
loop_
_entity.id
_entity.type
_entity.pdbx_description
1 polymer ?
#
loop_
_entity_poly.entity_id
_entity_poly.type
_entity_poly.pdbx_seq_one_letter_code
_entity_poly.pdbx_strand_id
1 'polypeptide(L)'
;MFDRVLTVDWSGRSKPSPVAPCADAIFTCYGDQFTLSHPIYHRTRQSAMDYIHTVVETVKDQKGTTLIGFDFSFGYPRGFAERLTGSSDVRSLWRCLADRIQDDAQNANNRFQVAADINGMFPGVGPFWGAPANVQYADLPHKGSQRQGHGLPEFRATEDGIKGAQSSWKLFTTGSVGSQALLGIARLHQL
;
A
#
# COMPACT_ATOMS: atom_id res chain seq x y z
N MET A 1 -25.37 6.27 1.26
CA MET A 1 -25.15 4.81 1.39
C MET A 1 -24.68 4.31 0.03
N PHE A 2 -23.78 3.33 -0.02
CA PHE A 2 -23.22 2.81 -1.29
C PHE A 2 -24.09 1.67 -1.85
N ASP A 3 -24.18 1.57 -3.17
CA ASP A 3 -24.97 0.54 -3.86
C ASP A 3 -24.17 -0.75 -4.07
N ARG A 4 -22.85 -0.60 -4.16
CA ARG A 4 -21.89 -1.66 -4.41
C ARG A 4 -20.68 -1.46 -3.53
N VAL A 5 -20.10 -2.56 -3.07
CA VAL A 5 -18.89 -2.56 -2.24
C VAL A 5 -17.91 -3.60 -2.79
N LEU A 6 -16.68 -3.19 -3.02
CA LEU A 6 -15.56 -4.05 -3.31
C LEU A 6 -14.53 -3.89 -2.18
N THR A 7 -14.29 -4.96 -1.43
CA THR A 7 -13.23 -4.98 -0.42
C THR A 7 -12.02 -5.76 -0.92
N VAL A 8 -10.82 -5.23 -0.69
CA VAL A 8 -9.57 -5.80 -1.16
C VAL A 8 -8.59 -5.98 0.00
N ASP A 9 -8.23 -7.23 0.27
CA ASP A 9 -7.09 -7.59 1.13
C ASP A 9 -5.84 -7.62 0.25
N TRP A 10 -4.82 -6.81 0.57
CA TRP A 10 -3.68 -6.56 -0.31
C TRP A 10 -2.40 -7.21 0.20
N SER A 11 -1.50 -7.56 -0.71
CA SER A 11 -0.24 -8.22 -0.36
C SER A 11 0.98 -7.48 -0.88
N GLY A 12 1.96 -7.33 0.00
CA GLY A 12 3.30 -6.85 -0.33
C GLY A 12 4.28 -7.94 -0.79
N ARG A 13 3.81 -9.17 -1.11
CA ARG A 13 4.69 -10.26 -1.57
C ARG A 13 5.52 -9.86 -2.80
N SER A 14 6.76 -10.35 -2.89
CA SER A 14 7.65 -10.09 -4.05
C SER A 14 7.63 -11.18 -5.12
N LYS A 15 6.75 -12.18 -4.97
CA LYS A 15 6.56 -13.31 -5.89
C LYS A 15 5.08 -13.69 -5.92
N PRO A 16 4.59 -14.41 -6.93
CA PRO A 16 3.22 -14.89 -6.93
C PRO A 16 3.01 -15.82 -5.74
N SER A 17 1.85 -15.75 -5.09
CA SER A 17 1.49 -16.74 -4.08
C SER A 17 1.28 -18.14 -4.71
N PRO A 18 1.22 -19.22 -3.91
CA PRO A 18 1.00 -20.58 -4.40
C PRO A 18 -0.27 -20.72 -5.26
N VAL A 19 -0.42 -21.85 -5.93
CA VAL A 19 -1.63 -22.12 -6.73
C VAL A 19 -2.87 -22.23 -5.83
N ALA A 20 -2.75 -22.93 -4.71
CA ALA A 20 -3.80 -22.98 -3.70
C ALA A 20 -3.86 -21.65 -2.90
N PRO A 21 -5.06 -21.21 -2.49
CA PRO A 21 -5.22 -20.06 -1.60
C PRO A 21 -4.40 -20.20 -0.31
N CYS A 22 -3.79 -19.11 0.15
CA CYS A 22 -2.99 -19.07 1.37
C CYS A 22 -3.14 -17.74 2.09
N ALA A 23 -2.68 -17.67 3.34
CA ALA A 23 -2.55 -16.42 4.08
C ALA A 23 -1.59 -15.42 3.40
N ASP A 24 -1.77 -14.14 3.72
CA ASP A 24 -0.97 -13.01 3.21
C ASP A 24 -0.96 -12.90 1.67
N ALA A 25 -2.00 -13.39 1.01
CA ALA A 25 -2.22 -13.24 -0.42
C ALA A 25 -3.32 -12.19 -0.69
N ILE A 26 -3.61 -11.93 -1.97
CA ILE A 26 -4.58 -10.91 -2.33
C ILE A 26 -5.96 -11.56 -2.48
N PHE A 27 -6.96 -10.97 -1.83
CA PHE A 27 -8.35 -11.40 -1.98
C PHE A 27 -9.23 -10.20 -2.30
N THR A 28 -10.20 -10.41 -3.19
CA THR A 28 -11.26 -9.43 -3.46
C THR A 28 -12.61 -10.01 -3.11
N CYS A 29 -13.52 -9.18 -2.60
CA CYS A 29 -14.90 -9.59 -2.35
C CYS A 29 -15.83 -8.47 -2.79
N TYR A 30 -16.71 -8.79 -3.74
CA TYR A 30 -17.70 -7.86 -4.29
C TYR A 30 -19.08 -8.18 -3.72
N GLY A 31 -19.83 -7.15 -3.35
CA GLY A 31 -21.24 -7.25 -3.02
C GLY A 31 -22.04 -6.04 -3.49
N ASP A 32 -23.32 -6.25 -3.69
CA ASP A 32 -24.32 -5.21 -3.94
C ASP A 32 -25.54 -5.40 -3.03
N GLN A 33 -26.64 -4.70 -3.32
CA GLN A 33 -27.85 -4.75 -2.51
C GLN A 33 -28.51 -6.14 -2.45
N PHE A 34 -28.21 -7.03 -3.40
CA PHE A 34 -28.89 -8.32 -3.56
C PHE A 34 -27.95 -9.51 -3.40
N THR A 35 -26.66 -9.32 -3.66
CA THR A 35 -25.70 -10.41 -3.79
C THR A 35 -24.40 -10.11 -3.04
N LEU A 36 -23.84 -11.17 -2.46
CA LEU A 36 -22.48 -11.19 -1.94
C LEU A 36 -21.72 -12.30 -2.64
N SER A 37 -20.63 -11.94 -3.33
CA SER A 37 -19.79 -12.90 -4.04
C SER A 37 -18.90 -13.67 -3.06
N HIS A 38 -18.52 -14.90 -3.42
CA HIS A 38 -17.45 -15.59 -2.71
C HIS A 38 -16.10 -14.86 -2.94
N PRO A 39 -15.21 -14.75 -1.93
CA PRO A 39 -13.92 -14.11 -2.11
C PRO A 39 -13.10 -14.72 -3.26
N ILE A 40 -12.56 -13.86 -4.10
CA ILE A 40 -11.72 -14.24 -5.24
C ILE A 40 -10.25 -14.13 -4.83
N TYR A 41 -9.53 -15.23 -4.99
CA TYR A 41 -8.10 -15.32 -4.73
C TYR A 41 -7.28 -14.83 -5.93
N HIS A 42 -6.36 -13.89 -5.69
CA HIS A 42 -5.44 -13.39 -6.71
C HIS A 42 -4.00 -13.70 -6.33
N ARG A 43 -3.28 -14.37 -7.25
CA ARG A 43 -1.88 -14.75 -7.03
C ARG A 43 -0.92 -13.57 -7.15
N THR A 44 -1.31 -12.56 -7.90
CA THR A 44 -0.48 -11.38 -8.22
C THR A 44 -1.29 -10.10 -8.12
N ARG A 45 -0.58 -8.98 -7.88
CA ARG A 45 -1.18 -7.65 -7.90
C ARG A 45 -1.77 -7.33 -9.26
N GLN A 46 -1.12 -7.75 -10.35
CA GLN A 46 -1.66 -7.59 -11.69
C GLN A 46 -3.03 -8.27 -11.84
N SER A 47 -3.15 -9.55 -11.45
CA SER A 47 -4.43 -10.27 -11.52
C SER A 47 -5.53 -9.63 -10.68
N ALA A 48 -5.20 -9.05 -9.54
CA ALA A 48 -6.15 -8.31 -8.72
C ALA A 48 -6.58 -7.00 -9.41
N MET A 49 -5.63 -6.26 -9.97
CA MET A 49 -5.92 -5.02 -10.70
C MET A 49 -6.77 -5.28 -11.95
N ASP A 50 -6.51 -6.34 -12.71
CA ASP A 50 -7.32 -6.71 -13.88
C ASP A 50 -8.79 -6.96 -13.50
N TYR A 51 -9.02 -7.62 -12.36
CA TYR A 51 -10.36 -7.81 -11.81
C TYR A 51 -10.99 -6.49 -11.34
N ILE A 52 -10.24 -5.65 -10.61
CA ILE A 52 -10.72 -4.34 -10.16
C ILE A 52 -11.10 -3.46 -11.36
N HIS A 53 -10.29 -3.42 -12.41
CA HIS A 53 -10.60 -2.70 -13.65
C HIS A 53 -11.88 -3.23 -14.30
N THR A 54 -12.05 -4.55 -14.35
CA THR A 54 -13.29 -5.17 -14.87
C THR A 54 -14.51 -4.73 -14.07
N VAL A 55 -14.42 -4.71 -12.74
CA VAL A 55 -15.51 -4.22 -11.87
C VAL A 55 -15.78 -2.73 -12.15
N VAL A 56 -14.75 -1.89 -12.17
CA VAL A 56 -14.88 -0.44 -12.41
C VAL A 56 -15.54 -0.16 -13.76
N GLU A 57 -15.06 -0.79 -14.84
CA GLU A 57 -15.65 -0.60 -16.17
C GLU A 57 -17.10 -1.12 -16.23
N THR A 58 -17.40 -2.25 -15.58
CA THR A 58 -18.77 -2.80 -15.56
C THR A 58 -19.75 -1.89 -14.82
N VAL A 59 -19.34 -1.25 -13.72
CA VAL A 59 -20.23 -0.39 -12.91
C VAL A 59 -20.29 1.05 -13.42
N LYS A 60 -19.35 1.49 -14.26
CA LYS A 60 -19.28 2.86 -14.80
C LYS A 60 -20.53 3.24 -15.61
N ASP A 61 -21.12 2.29 -16.32
CA ASP A 61 -22.35 2.48 -17.11
C ASP A 61 -23.63 2.30 -16.28
N GLN A 62 -23.49 1.91 -15.02
CA GLN A 62 -24.62 1.66 -14.13
C GLN A 62 -24.85 2.86 -13.21
N LYS A 63 -26.13 3.13 -12.90
CA LYS A 63 -26.44 4.13 -11.86
C LYS A 63 -25.99 3.64 -10.49
N GLY A 64 -25.67 4.59 -9.60
CA GLY A 64 -25.31 4.34 -8.21
C GLY A 64 -23.83 4.57 -7.92
N THR A 65 -23.45 4.32 -6.66
CA THR A 65 -22.10 4.55 -6.14
C THR A 65 -21.45 3.24 -5.71
N THR A 66 -20.17 3.09 -6.04
CA THR A 66 -19.36 1.93 -5.67
C THR A 66 -18.31 2.37 -4.66
N LEU A 67 -18.29 1.74 -3.49
CA LEU A 67 -17.19 1.86 -2.53
C LEU A 67 -16.13 0.81 -2.84
N ILE A 68 -14.90 1.23 -3.07
CA ILE A 68 -13.76 0.31 -3.18
C ILE A 68 -12.83 0.58 -1.98
N GLY A 69 -12.69 -0.42 -1.11
CA GLY A 69 -11.87 -0.35 0.09
C GLY A 69 -10.67 -1.28 0.02
N PHE A 70 -9.52 -0.80 0.49
CA PHE A 70 -8.30 -1.58 0.64
C PHE A 70 -7.85 -1.55 2.10
N ASP A 71 -7.13 -2.58 2.52
CA ASP A 71 -6.64 -2.76 3.89
C ASP A 71 -5.33 -2.01 4.22
N PHE A 72 -4.79 -1.23 3.26
CA PHE A 72 -3.59 -0.42 3.46
C PHE A 72 -3.88 1.09 3.62
N SER A 73 -2.89 1.80 4.14
CA SER A 73 -2.93 3.26 4.30
C SER A 73 -2.86 4.00 2.95
N PHE A 74 -3.84 4.86 2.64
CA PHE A 74 -3.86 5.70 1.43
C PHE A 74 -2.95 6.94 1.48
N GLY A 75 -2.22 7.12 2.57
CA GLY A 75 -1.33 8.25 2.76
C GLY A 75 -0.51 8.03 4.02
N TYR A 76 0.34 9.00 4.32
CA TYR A 76 1.32 8.95 5.41
C TYR A 76 1.07 10.08 6.42
N PRO A 77 1.74 10.04 7.59
CA PRO A 77 1.67 11.11 8.58
C PRO A 77 1.86 12.51 7.98
N ARG A 78 1.17 13.48 8.59
CA ARG A 78 1.16 14.89 8.14
C ARG A 78 2.58 15.41 7.96
N GLY A 79 2.80 16.14 6.87
CA GLY A 79 4.08 16.73 6.49
C GLY A 79 4.93 15.85 5.56
N PHE A 80 4.65 14.55 5.43
CA PHE A 80 5.41 13.68 4.53
C PHE A 80 5.23 14.06 3.05
N ALA A 81 3.98 14.19 2.59
CA ALA A 81 3.68 14.53 1.20
C ALA A 81 4.31 15.87 0.79
N GLU A 82 4.19 16.87 1.66
CA GLU A 82 4.73 18.22 1.42
C GLU A 82 6.27 18.21 1.34
N ARG A 83 6.95 17.52 2.26
CA ARG A 83 8.42 17.43 2.23
C ARG A 83 8.94 16.62 1.05
N LEU A 84 8.23 15.58 0.63
CA LEU A 84 8.64 14.72 -0.47
C LEU A 84 8.35 15.33 -1.85
N THR A 85 7.24 16.06 -1.99
CA THR A 85 6.72 16.48 -3.29
C THR A 85 6.57 17.99 -3.46
N GLY A 86 6.75 18.78 -2.39
CA GLY A 86 6.44 20.20 -2.36
C GLY A 86 4.94 20.52 -2.27
N SER A 87 4.07 19.51 -2.15
CA SER A 87 2.62 19.67 -2.09
C SER A 87 1.99 18.83 -0.99
N SER A 88 1.00 19.38 -0.28
CA SER A 88 0.19 18.63 0.68
C SER A 88 -0.90 17.77 0.02
N ASP A 89 -1.06 17.84 -1.31
CA ASP A 89 -2.03 17.04 -2.05
C ASP A 89 -1.60 15.56 -2.10
N VAL A 90 -2.47 14.68 -1.61
CA VAL A 90 -2.27 13.24 -1.61
C VAL A 90 -2.05 12.68 -3.03
N ARG A 91 -2.66 13.28 -4.06
CA ARG A 91 -2.45 12.84 -5.45
C ARG A 91 -1.03 13.12 -5.93
N SER A 92 -0.39 14.19 -5.44
CA SER A 92 1.01 14.48 -5.75
C SER A 92 1.96 13.44 -5.13
N LEU A 93 1.65 13.01 -3.91
CA LEU A 93 2.32 11.87 -3.27
C LEU A 93 2.11 10.57 -4.06
N TRP A 94 0.87 10.26 -4.47
CA TRP A 94 0.55 9.04 -5.21
C TRP A 94 1.31 8.97 -6.53
N ARG A 95 1.32 10.07 -7.30
CA ARG A 95 2.13 10.19 -8.52
C ARG A 95 3.61 9.97 -8.24
N CYS A 96 4.16 10.65 -7.22
CA CYS A 96 5.57 10.53 -6.84
C CYS A 96 5.97 9.07 -6.55
N LEU A 97 5.10 8.31 -5.86
CA LEU A 97 5.32 6.89 -5.59
C LEU A 97 5.16 6.03 -6.84
N ALA A 98 4.14 6.28 -7.66
CA ALA A 98 3.91 5.56 -8.91
C ALA A 98 5.07 5.74 -9.91
N ASP A 99 5.68 6.92 -9.96
CA ASP A 99 6.84 7.21 -10.82
C ASP A 99 8.11 6.45 -10.38
N ARG A 100 8.20 6.04 -9.12
CA ARG A 100 9.38 5.36 -8.53
C ARG A 100 9.22 3.85 -8.43
N ILE A 101 8.00 3.39 -8.19
CA ILE A 101 7.72 1.98 -7.93
C ILE A 101 7.63 1.21 -9.22
N GLN A 102 8.47 0.18 -9.31
CA GLN A 102 8.39 -0.87 -10.30
C GLN A 102 7.74 -2.07 -9.63
N ASP A 103 6.69 -2.60 -10.25
CA ASP A 103 5.96 -3.78 -9.80
C ASP A 103 5.48 -4.57 -11.01
N ASP A 104 6.10 -5.72 -11.29
CA ASP A 104 5.81 -6.50 -12.48
C ASP A 104 4.59 -7.43 -12.31
N ALA A 105 4.22 -8.11 -13.39
CA ALA A 105 3.09 -9.05 -13.42
C ALA A 105 3.30 -10.29 -12.52
N GLN A 106 4.54 -10.55 -12.09
CA GLN A 106 4.96 -11.65 -11.23
C GLN A 106 5.25 -11.17 -9.79
N ASN A 107 4.81 -9.98 -9.42
CA ASN A 107 5.02 -9.32 -8.12
C ASN A 107 6.48 -8.93 -7.81
N ALA A 108 7.45 -9.09 -8.71
CA ALA A 108 8.79 -8.59 -8.46
C ALA A 108 8.73 -7.06 -8.42
N ASN A 109 9.34 -6.45 -7.40
CA ASN A 109 9.22 -5.03 -7.16
C ASN A 109 10.42 -4.42 -6.43
N ASN A 110 10.55 -3.11 -6.53
CA ASN A 110 11.67 -2.34 -5.98
C ASN A 110 11.31 -1.57 -4.68
N ARG A 111 10.23 -1.91 -3.96
CA ARG A 111 9.70 -1.08 -2.85
C ARG A 111 10.72 -0.74 -1.77
N PHE A 112 11.66 -1.64 -1.46
CA PHE A 112 12.68 -1.40 -0.45
C PHE A 112 13.75 -0.41 -0.94
N GLN A 113 14.12 -0.46 -2.23
CA GLN A 113 14.97 0.54 -2.85
C GLN A 113 14.29 1.91 -2.79
N VAL A 114 13.04 2.00 -3.24
CA VAL A 114 12.27 3.24 -3.22
C VAL A 114 12.17 3.82 -1.81
N ALA A 115 11.94 2.98 -0.81
CA ALA A 115 11.93 3.42 0.58
C ALA A 115 13.28 3.97 1.06
N ALA A 116 14.39 3.33 0.67
CA ALA A 116 15.74 3.81 0.98
C ALA A 116 16.02 5.16 0.29
N ASP A 117 15.70 5.27 -1.00
CA ASP A 117 15.89 6.50 -1.79
C ASP A 117 15.09 7.65 -1.19
N ILE A 118 13.83 7.39 -0.81
CA ILE A 118 12.99 8.39 -0.14
C ILE A 118 13.59 8.75 1.22
N ASN A 119 14.06 7.79 2.02
CA ASN A 119 14.69 8.08 3.31
C ASN A 119 15.89 9.02 3.17
N GLY A 120 16.72 8.84 2.14
CA GLY A 120 17.87 9.71 1.86
C GLY A 120 17.50 11.17 1.52
N MET A 121 16.22 11.46 1.27
CA MET A 121 15.70 12.82 1.06
C MET A 121 15.31 13.53 2.36
N PHE A 122 15.28 12.82 3.49
CA PHE A 122 14.96 13.37 4.81
C PHE A 122 16.23 13.55 5.65
N PRO A 123 16.24 14.50 6.61
CA PRO A 123 17.32 14.58 7.58
C PRO A 123 17.40 13.30 8.44
N GLY A 124 18.58 12.99 8.98
CA GLY A 124 18.73 11.84 9.88
C GLY A 124 18.53 10.49 9.19
N VAL A 125 17.84 9.56 9.85
CA VAL A 125 17.65 8.16 9.43
C VAL A 125 16.15 7.82 9.43
N GLY A 126 15.62 7.41 8.28
CA GLY A 126 14.20 7.09 8.09
C GLY A 126 13.49 8.07 7.13
N PRO A 127 12.15 8.09 7.07
CA PRO A 127 11.21 7.52 8.03
C PRO A 127 10.92 6.03 7.85
N PHE A 128 11.14 5.42 6.70
CA PHE A 128 10.84 4.00 6.47
C PHE A 128 11.83 3.07 7.18
N TRP A 129 11.39 1.88 7.52
CA TRP A 129 12.24 0.85 8.15
C TRP A 129 11.69 -0.56 7.95
N GLY A 130 12.55 -1.55 8.20
CA GLY A 130 12.22 -2.96 8.15
C GLY A 130 12.43 -3.53 6.76
N ALA A 131 13.36 -4.47 6.64
CA ALA A 131 13.61 -5.21 5.40
C ALA A 131 14.04 -6.64 5.74
N PRO A 132 13.93 -7.60 4.79
CA PRO A 132 14.60 -8.89 4.91
C PRO A 132 16.10 -8.73 5.15
N ALA A 133 16.73 -9.69 5.84
CA ALA A 133 18.17 -9.61 6.19
C ALA A 133 19.10 -9.52 4.97
N ASN A 134 18.67 -10.08 3.83
CA ASN A 134 19.41 -10.06 2.57
C ASN A 134 19.17 -8.79 1.73
N VAL A 135 18.33 -7.86 2.21
CA VAL A 135 18.12 -6.55 1.59
C VAL A 135 18.84 -5.51 2.45
N GLN A 136 19.85 -4.85 1.88
CA GLN A 136 20.66 -3.86 2.58
C GLN A 136 20.78 -2.60 1.73
N TYR A 137 20.29 -1.49 2.30
CA TYR A 137 20.48 -0.14 1.78
C TYR A 137 20.95 0.75 2.92
N ALA A 138 21.87 1.68 2.63
CA ALA A 138 22.45 2.56 3.65
C ALA A 138 21.37 3.31 4.43
N ASP A 139 20.36 3.82 3.71
CA ASP A 139 19.31 4.66 4.28
C ASP A 139 18.05 3.88 4.70
N LEU A 140 18.05 2.53 4.67
CA LEU A 140 16.92 1.71 5.11
C LEU A 140 17.29 0.88 6.36
N PRO A 141 17.00 1.38 7.57
CA PRO A 141 17.26 0.62 8.79
C PRO A 141 16.37 -0.61 8.90
N HIS A 142 16.91 -1.73 9.39
CA HIS A 142 16.14 -2.95 9.64
C HIS A 142 15.23 -2.86 10.88
N LYS A 143 15.55 -1.99 11.84
CA LYS A 143 14.78 -1.82 13.08
C LYS A 143 14.26 -0.40 13.21
N GLY A 144 12.98 -0.27 13.61
CA GLY A 144 12.36 1.04 13.83
C GLY A 144 13.08 1.90 14.88
N SER A 145 13.75 1.28 15.85
CA SER A 145 14.55 1.95 16.88
C SER A 145 15.85 2.58 16.38
N GLN A 146 16.25 2.31 15.13
CA GLN A 146 17.43 2.93 14.50
C GLN A 146 17.08 4.23 13.77
N ARG A 147 15.78 4.53 13.62
CA ARG A 147 15.32 5.79 13.02
C ARG A 147 15.47 6.93 14.00
N GLN A 148 15.90 8.08 13.51
CA GLN A 148 16.08 9.28 14.31
C GLN A 148 16.20 10.50 13.41
N GLY A 149 15.82 11.68 13.90
CA GLY A 149 16.12 12.95 13.23
C GLY A 149 15.37 13.26 11.93
N HIS A 150 14.55 12.33 11.40
CA HIS A 150 13.74 12.56 10.18
C HIS A 150 12.58 13.54 10.35
N GLY A 151 12.23 13.88 11.59
CA GLY A 151 11.31 14.97 11.92
C GLY A 151 9.86 14.76 11.44
N LEU A 152 9.44 13.52 11.20
CA LEU A 152 8.05 13.18 10.83
C LEU A 152 7.37 12.46 11.99
N PRO A 153 6.04 12.64 12.19
CA PRO A 153 5.29 11.87 13.17
C PRO A 153 5.29 10.37 12.83
N GLU A 154 5.12 9.54 13.86
CA GLU A 154 5.04 8.08 13.67
C GLU A 154 3.71 7.66 13.04
N PHE A 155 2.62 8.34 13.40
CA PHE A 155 1.25 7.94 13.10
C PHE A 155 0.47 9.06 12.42
N ARG A 156 -0.56 8.70 11.65
CA ARG A 156 -1.53 9.65 11.11
C ARG A 156 -2.56 9.95 12.19
N ALA A 157 -3.35 10.99 11.98
CA ALA A 157 -4.42 11.36 12.91
C ALA A 157 -5.41 10.21 13.17
N THR A 158 -5.64 9.31 12.20
CA THR A 158 -6.58 8.18 12.36
C THR A 158 -6.06 7.07 13.27
N GLU A 159 -4.75 6.98 13.50
CA GLU A 159 -4.17 6.04 14.45
C GLU A 159 -4.00 6.65 15.85
N ASP A 160 -4.27 7.95 16.00
CA ASP A 160 -4.10 8.63 17.29
C ASP A 160 -5.06 8.06 18.34
N GLY A 161 -4.54 7.80 19.54
CA GLY A 161 -5.28 7.14 20.63
C GLY A 161 -5.52 5.63 20.46
N ILE A 162 -5.11 5.01 19.34
CA ILE A 162 -5.28 3.56 19.13
C ILE A 162 -4.09 2.79 19.69
N LYS A 163 -4.35 1.92 20.67
CA LYS A 163 -3.33 1.02 21.23
C LYS A 163 -2.97 -0.06 20.22
N GLY A 164 -1.68 -0.22 19.94
CA GLY A 164 -1.15 -1.30 19.10
C GLY A 164 -1.17 -1.05 17.59
N ALA A 165 -1.56 0.15 17.14
CA ALA A 165 -1.50 0.54 15.74
C ALA A 165 -0.08 0.34 15.18
N GLN A 166 0.01 -0.29 14.01
CA GLN A 166 1.28 -0.45 13.31
C GLN A 166 1.52 0.76 12.41
N SER A 167 2.75 1.22 12.41
CA SER A 167 3.18 2.38 11.64
C SER A 167 3.21 2.11 10.14
N SER A 168 2.70 3.04 9.35
CA SER A 168 2.81 3.01 7.87
C SER A 168 4.26 3.08 7.38
N TRP A 169 5.21 3.39 8.27
CA TRP A 169 6.64 3.39 7.99
C TRP A 169 7.28 1.99 8.04
N LYS A 170 6.63 1.02 8.67
CA LYS A 170 7.12 -0.36 8.80
C LYS A 170 6.86 -1.13 7.52
N LEU A 171 7.92 -1.61 6.87
CA LEU A 171 7.86 -2.29 5.57
C LEU A 171 8.03 -3.81 5.63
N PHE A 172 8.47 -4.36 6.75
CA PHE A 172 8.68 -5.80 6.87
C PHE A 172 8.34 -6.31 8.26
N THR A 173 8.19 -7.64 8.39
CA THR A 173 7.72 -8.40 9.56
C THR A 173 6.22 -8.29 9.86
N THR A 174 5.73 -9.10 10.80
CA THR A 174 4.32 -9.20 11.17
C THR A 174 3.69 -7.83 11.45
N GLY A 175 2.50 -7.59 10.88
CA GLY A 175 1.76 -6.33 11.02
C GLY A 175 2.29 -5.17 10.18
N SER A 176 3.26 -5.41 9.29
CA SER A 176 3.73 -4.40 8.35
C SER A 176 2.68 -4.07 7.29
N VAL A 177 2.12 -2.86 7.33
CA VAL A 177 1.25 -2.31 6.28
C VAL A 177 1.96 -1.36 5.32
N GLY A 178 3.18 -0.91 5.64
CA GLY A 178 3.90 0.08 4.84
C GLY A 178 4.30 -0.43 3.45
N SER A 179 4.72 -1.70 3.35
CA SER A 179 5.00 -2.34 2.05
C SER A 179 3.74 -2.48 1.20
N GLN A 180 2.59 -2.81 1.80
CA GLN A 180 1.31 -2.87 1.11
C GLN A 180 0.92 -1.48 0.62
N ALA A 181 1.07 -0.43 1.45
CA ALA A 181 0.76 0.94 1.10
C ALA A 181 1.60 1.47 -0.08
N LEU A 182 2.93 1.26 -0.06
CA LEU A 182 3.80 1.67 -1.18
C LEU A 182 3.32 1.06 -2.51
N LEU A 183 3.17 -0.27 -2.55
CA LEU A 183 2.79 -0.99 -3.77
C LEU A 183 1.33 -0.71 -4.19
N GLY A 184 0.43 -0.63 -3.22
CA GLY A 184 -0.99 -0.40 -3.45
C GLY A 184 -1.27 1.00 -3.96
N ILE A 185 -0.67 2.04 -3.37
CA ILE A 185 -0.79 3.42 -3.84
C ILE A 185 -0.29 3.56 -5.29
N ALA A 186 0.85 2.95 -5.61
CA ALA A 186 1.39 2.99 -6.98
C ALA A 186 0.44 2.37 -8.01
N ARG A 187 -0.21 1.24 -7.69
CA ARG A 187 -1.23 0.62 -8.55
C ARG A 187 -2.51 1.45 -8.65
N LEU A 188 -2.97 2.01 -7.53
CA LEU A 188 -4.18 2.83 -7.49
C LEU A 188 -4.05 4.15 -8.26
N HIS A 189 -2.84 4.70 -8.40
CA HIS A 189 -2.63 5.87 -9.25
C HIS A 189 -2.89 5.59 -10.74
N GLN A 190 -2.83 4.32 -11.15
CA GLN A 190 -3.01 3.89 -12.54
C GLN A 190 -4.46 3.48 -12.87
N LEU A 191 -5.33 3.42 -11.85
CA LEU A 191 -6.76 3.07 -11.97
C LEU A 191 -7.58 4.27 -12.47
#